data_AF-A0AAD3NME0-F1
#
_entry.id   AF-A0AAD3NME0-F1
#
_cell.length_a   1.000
_cell.length_b   1.000
_cell.length_c   1.000
_cell.angle_alpha   90.00
_cell.angle_beta   90.00
_cell.angle_gamma   90.00
#
_symmetry.space_group_name_H-M   'P 1'
#
loop_
_entity.id
_entity.type
_entity.pdbx_description
1 polymer ?
#
loop_
_entity_poly.entity_id
_entity_poly.type
_entity_poly.pdbx_seq_one_letter_code
_entity_poly.pdbx_strand_id
1 'polypeptide(L)'
;MRTNQLEDPRPPKVPQSACQQELDKVLEEISKMSSQDNRGPLENLYGLKFPNCDRHGLYNLKQCNMSTHGQRGECWCVNPLTGIQIPETPKVRGDPNCNQFQEELREMPTA
;
A
#
# COMPACT_ATOMS: atom_id res chain seq x y z
N MET A 1 30.71 -29.20 14.13
CA MET A 1 29.30 -29.21 14.54
C MET A 1 28.53 -28.41 13.51
N ARG A 2 27.75 -29.05 12.64
CA ARG A 2 26.94 -28.38 11.61
C ARG A 2 25.64 -27.94 12.28
N THR A 3 25.41 -26.65 12.41
CA THR A 3 24.16 -26.08 12.90
C THR A 3 23.10 -26.28 11.82
N ASN A 4 22.13 -27.14 12.11
CA ASN A 4 20.93 -27.32 11.31
C ASN A 4 20.11 -26.02 11.40
N GLN A 5 20.08 -25.25 10.31
CA GLN A 5 19.11 -24.18 10.15
C GLN A 5 17.75 -24.85 9.98
N LEU A 6 16.89 -24.73 11.00
CA LEU A 6 15.49 -25.06 10.89
C LEU A 6 14.87 -24.00 9.97
N GLU A 7 14.80 -24.30 8.68
CA GLU A 7 13.97 -23.51 7.77
C GLU A 7 12.53 -23.66 8.26
N ASP A 8 12.03 -22.61 8.92
CA ASP A 8 10.62 -22.49 9.27
C ASP A 8 9.81 -22.76 7.99
N PRO A 9 8.86 -23.73 7.99
CA PRO A 9 8.05 -24.00 6.82
C PRO A 9 7.24 -22.75 6.54
N ARG A 10 7.72 -21.94 5.60
CA ARG A 10 7.02 -20.74 5.12
C ARG A 10 5.55 -21.13 4.94
N PRO A 11 4.62 -20.51 5.69
CA PRO A 11 3.22 -20.89 5.64
C PRO A 11 2.77 -20.86 4.17
N PRO A 12 1.90 -21.80 3.74
CA PRO A 12 1.44 -21.85 2.36
C PRO A 12 1.00 -20.45 1.97
N LYS A 13 1.63 -19.90 0.91
CA LYS A 13 1.34 -18.56 0.40
C LYS A 13 -0.13 -18.55 0.03
N VAL A 14 -0.97 -18.11 0.97
CA VAL A 14 -2.38 -17.80 0.76
C VAL A 14 -2.43 -16.98 -0.53
N PRO A 15 -3.38 -17.18 -1.46
CA PRO A 15 -3.48 -16.35 -2.64
C PRO A 15 -3.52 -14.88 -2.20
N GLN A 16 -2.38 -14.21 -2.26
CA GLN A 16 -2.24 -12.86 -1.75
C GLN A 16 -3.03 -12.00 -2.73
N SER A 17 -3.94 -11.19 -2.21
CA SER A 17 -4.62 -10.18 -3.01
C SER A 17 -3.61 -9.20 -3.62
N ALA A 18 -4.00 -8.49 -4.67
CA ALA A 18 -3.12 -7.52 -5.34
C ALA A 18 -2.53 -6.49 -4.35
N CYS A 19 -3.34 -5.96 -3.43
CA CYS A 19 -2.87 -5.02 -2.41
C CYS A 19 -1.82 -5.64 -1.49
N GLN A 20 -2.03 -6.88 -1.03
CA GLN A 20 -1.10 -7.54 -0.12
C GLN A 20 0.23 -7.87 -0.82
N GLN A 21 0.19 -8.27 -2.10
CA GLN A 21 1.40 -8.49 -2.89
C GLN A 21 2.19 -7.19 -3.10
N GLU A 22 1.49 -6.08 -3.35
CA GLU A 22 2.13 -4.76 -3.48
C GLU A 22 2.75 -4.30 -2.16
N LEU A 23 2.06 -4.52 -1.04
CA LEU A 23 2.60 -4.23 0.29
C LEU A 23 3.87 -5.05 0.58
N ASP A 24 3.86 -6.35 0.30
CA ASP A 24 5.00 -7.24 0.51
C ASP A 24 6.24 -6.78 -0.30
N LYS A 25 6.03 -6.36 -1.56
CA LYS A 25 7.11 -5.78 -2.39
C LYS A 25 7.69 -4.53 -1.74
N VAL A 26 6.86 -3.61 -1.26
CA VAL A 26 7.33 -2.38 -0.59
C VAL A 26 8.13 -2.71 0.66
N LEU A 27 7.69 -3.70 1.45
CA LEU A 27 8.41 -4.17 2.63
C LEU A 27 9.76 -4.82 2.29
N GLU A 28 9.81 -5.61 1.22
CA GLU A 28 11.07 -6.21 0.73
C GLU A 28 12.07 -5.12 0.31
N GLU A 29 11.60 -4.09 -0.40
CA GLU A 29 12.43 -2.95 -0.80
C GLU A 29 13.01 -2.20 0.42
N ILE A 30 12.21 -2.01 1.48
CA ILE A 30 12.70 -1.43 2.75
C ILE A 30 13.78 -2.31 3.37
N SER A 31 13.58 -3.63 3.40
CA SER A 31 14.55 -4.56 3.96
C SER A 31 15.89 -4.49 3.22
N LYS A 32 15.87 -4.35 1.88
CA LYS A 32 17.08 -4.16 1.06
C LYS A 32 17.75 -2.80 1.31
N MET A 33 16.98 -1.72 1.48
CA MET A 33 17.53 -0.39 1.78
C MET A 33 18.18 -0.32 3.17
N SER A 34 17.63 -1.02 4.16
CA SER A 34 18.15 -1.01 5.54
C SER A 34 19.44 -1.82 5.75
N SER A 35 19.79 -2.68 4.80
CA SER A 35 20.92 -3.63 4.90
C SER A 35 22.20 -3.15 4.22
N GLN A 36 22.14 -2.11 3.37
CA GLN A 36 23.36 -1.46 2.88
C GLN A 36 23.89 -0.49 3.93
N ASP A 37 25.17 -0.60 4.26
CA ASP A 37 25.97 0.23 5.21
C ASP A 37 25.97 1.75 4.93
N ASN A 38 25.13 2.22 4.02
CA ASN A 38 24.73 3.61 3.90
C ASN A 38 23.32 3.71 4.44
N ARG A 39 23.17 4.11 5.72
CA ARG A 39 21.94 4.69 6.25
C ARG A 39 21.59 5.90 5.39
N GLY A 40 20.95 5.67 4.25
CA GLY A 40 20.34 6.72 3.45
C GLY A 40 19.39 7.51 4.36
N PRO A 41 19.21 8.81 4.11
CA PRO A 41 18.31 9.60 4.94
C PRO A 41 16.93 8.94 4.99
N LEU A 42 16.26 9.04 6.14
CA LEU A 42 14.87 8.59 6.33
C LEU A 42 13.93 9.10 5.21
N GLU A 43 14.34 10.15 4.49
CA GLU A 43 13.71 10.68 3.28
C GLU A 43 13.46 9.66 2.17
N ASN A 44 14.32 8.65 2.01
CA ASN A 44 14.11 7.61 0.99
C ASN A 44 12.84 6.78 1.28
N LEU A 45 12.49 6.59 2.56
CA LEU A 45 11.25 5.91 2.94
C LEU A 45 10.02 6.75 2.58
N TYR A 46 10.09 8.08 2.71
CA TYR A 46 8.96 8.96 2.35
C TYR A 46 8.60 8.93 0.86
N GLY A 47 9.54 8.50 0.00
CA GLY A 47 9.28 8.26 -1.42
C GLY A 47 8.51 6.97 -1.72
N LEU A 48 8.54 5.99 -0.80
CA LEU A 48 7.88 4.71 -0.98
C LEU A 48 6.35 4.86 -0.88
N LYS A 49 5.66 4.18 -1.79
CA LYS A 49 4.19 4.15 -1.83
C LYS A 49 3.71 2.91 -1.09
N PHE A 50 3.17 3.10 0.11
CA PHE A 50 2.57 2.02 0.88
C PHE A 50 1.09 1.91 0.53
N PRO A 51 0.65 0.80 -0.09
CA PRO A 51 -0.77 0.58 -0.30
C PRO A 51 -1.44 0.31 1.05
N ASN A 52 -2.51 1.05 1.33
CA ASN A 52 -3.34 0.84 2.50
C ASN A 52 -4.34 -0.28 2.18
N CYS A 53 -4.14 -1.47 2.74
CA CYS A 53 -5.00 -2.63 2.52
C CYS A 53 -6.01 -2.82 3.67
N ASP A 54 -7.19 -3.35 3.37
CA ASP A 54 -8.14 -3.82 4.36
C ASP A 54 -7.76 -5.22 4.89
N ARG A 55 -8.49 -5.70 5.89
CA ARG A 55 -8.25 -7.04 6.49
C ARG A 55 -8.48 -8.21 5.52
N HIS A 56 -9.21 -8.00 4.43
CA HIS A 56 -9.44 -9.02 3.40
C HIS A 56 -8.41 -8.92 2.27
N GLY A 57 -7.49 -7.96 2.35
CA GLY A 57 -6.47 -7.71 1.34
C GLY A 57 -6.96 -6.86 0.16
N LEU A 58 -8.15 -6.28 0.21
CA LEU A 58 -8.58 -5.29 -0.78
C LEU A 58 -7.91 -3.94 -0.50
N TYR A 59 -7.82 -3.08 -1.52
CA TYR A 59 -7.35 -1.72 -1.29
C TYR A 59 -8.39 -0.95 -0.47
N ASN A 60 -7.95 -0.20 0.54
CA ASN A 60 -8.79 0.79 1.17
C ASN A 60 -9.18 1.85 0.13
N LEU A 61 -10.46 2.24 0.15
CA LEU A 61 -11.01 3.23 -0.78
C LEU A 61 -10.21 4.53 -0.77
N LYS A 62 -9.69 4.93 0.40
CA LYS A 62 -8.77 6.06 0.57
C LYS A 62 -7.33 5.57 0.65
N GLN A 63 -6.49 6.04 -0.27
CA GLN A 63 -5.04 5.87 -0.25
C GLN A 63 -4.38 7.19 0.12
N CYS A 64 -3.28 7.13 0.86
CA CYS A 64 -2.57 8.31 1.34
C CYS A 64 -1.07 8.13 1.21
N ASN A 65 -0.37 9.17 0.77
CA ASN A 65 1.07 9.28 0.95
C ASN A 65 1.41 9.43 2.44
N MET A 66 2.62 9.03 2.82
CA MET A 66 3.11 9.30 4.16
C MET A 66 3.25 10.80 4.41
N SER A 67 3.11 11.17 5.70
CA SER A 67 3.30 12.55 6.13
C SER A 67 4.79 12.90 6.10
N THR A 68 5.13 14.04 5.51
CA THR A 68 6.51 14.51 5.38
C THR A 68 6.65 15.86 6.08
N HIS A 69 7.70 16.05 6.87
CA HIS A 69 8.00 17.32 7.58
C HIS A 69 6.80 17.90 8.36
N GLY A 70 6.01 17.04 9.02
CA GLY A 70 4.84 17.47 9.80
C GLY A 70 3.61 17.88 8.97
N GLN A 71 3.66 17.73 7.65
CA GLN A 71 2.54 17.96 6.75
C GLN A 71 1.82 16.64 6.48
N ARG A 72 0.48 16.67 6.49
CA ARG A 72 -0.33 15.52 6.06
C ARG A 72 0.00 15.17 4.62
N GLY A 73 0.17 13.87 4.37
CA GLY A 73 0.33 13.37 3.02
C GLY A 73 -0.91 13.64 2.17
N GLU A 74 -0.69 13.69 0.85
CA GLU A 74 -1.80 13.72 -0.10
C GLU A 74 -2.53 12.38 -0.10
N CYS A 75 -3.85 12.43 -0.09
CA CYS A 75 -4.73 11.29 -0.19
C CYS A 75 -5.62 11.41 -1.42
N TRP A 76 -6.01 10.26 -1.97
CA TRP A 76 -6.87 10.11 -3.15
C TRP A 76 -7.76 8.88 -2.98
N CYS A 77 -8.76 8.74 -3.85
CA CYS A 77 -9.68 7.62 -3.84
C CYS A 77 -9.31 6.59 -4.91
N VAL A 78 -9.38 5.30 -4.57
CA VAL A 78 -9.06 4.20 -5.47
C VAL A 78 -10.18 3.16 -5.49
N ASN A 79 -10.26 2.37 -6.56
CA ASN A 79 -11.13 1.22 -6.60
C ASN A 79 -10.61 0.12 -5.63
N PRO A 80 -11.45 -0.40 -4.71
CA PRO A 80 -11.00 -1.41 -3.74
C PRO A 80 -10.47 -2.72 -4.34
N LEU A 81 -10.90 -3.09 -5.54
CA LEU A 81 -10.46 -4.32 -6.21
C LEU A 81 -9.13 -4.12 -6.96
N THR A 82 -8.98 -2.99 -7.66
CA THR A 82 -7.83 -2.79 -8.57
C THR A 82 -6.75 -1.88 -7.99
N GLY A 83 -7.05 -1.07 -6.98
CA GLY A 83 -6.15 -0.05 -6.44
C GLY A 83 -5.95 1.16 -7.37
N ILE A 84 -6.63 1.20 -8.52
CA ILE A 84 -6.53 2.28 -9.50
C ILE A 84 -7.32 3.50 -8.99
N GLN A 85 -6.73 4.69 -9.12
CA GLN A 85 -7.41 5.94 -8.77
C GLN A 85 -8.73 6.08 -9.52
N ILE A 86 -9.79 6.41 -8.79
CA ILE A 86 -11.10 6.68 -9.38
C ILE A 86 -11.00 8.03 -10.12
N PRO A 87 -11.40 8.09 -11.40
CA PRO A 87 -11.43 9.35 -12.14
C PRO A 87 -12.30 10.38 -11.41
N GLU A 88 -12.01 11.67 -11.62
CA GLU A 88 -12.76 12.79 -11.03
C GLU A 88 -12.67 12.96 -9.50
N THR A 89 -12.07 11.99 -8.79
CA THR A 89 -11.85 12.13 -7.34
C THR A 89 -10.68 13.06 -7.04
N PRO A 90 -10.85 14.00 -6.09
CA PRO A 90 -9.82 14.98 -5.80
C PRO A 90 -8.65 14.34 -5.04
N LYS A 91 -7.43 14.76 -5.39
CA LYS A 91 -6.23 14.46 -4.60
C LYS A 91 -5.93 15.64 -3.69
N VAL A 92 -6.11 15.46 -2.38
CA VAL A 92 -5.99 16.54 -1.38
C VAL A 92 -5.10 16.13 -0.23
N ARG A 93 -4.50 17.09 0.48
CA ARG A 93 -3.84 16.81 1.76
C ARG A 93 -4.90 16.60 2.84
N GLY A 94 -5.02 15.39 3.37
CA GLY A 94 -6.05 15.05 4.35
C GLY A 94 -7.13 14.16 3.78
N ASP A 95 -8.40 14.40 4.11
CA ASP A 95 -9.49 13.51 3.71
C ASP A 95 -10.17 13.95 2.40
N PRO A 96 -10.11 13.16 1.30
CA PRO A 96 -10.79 13.44 0.04
C PRO A 96 -12.30 13.10 0.05
N ASN A 97 -12.87 12.68 1.18
CA ASN A 97 -14.27 12.27 1.32
C ASN A 97 -14.67 11.16 0.34
N CYS A 98 -13.86 10.11 0.23
CA CYS A 98 -14.07 9.04 -0.76
C CYS A 98 -15.44 8.35 -0.71
N ASN A 99 -16.12 8.39 0.44
CA ASN A 99 -17.46 7.81 0.59
C ASN A 99 -18.49 8.42 -0.38
N GLN A 100 -18.30 9.68 -0.80
CA GLN A 100 -19.18 10.34 -1.78
C GLN A 100 -19.10 9.70 -3.17
N PHE A 101 -17.95 9.09 -3.50
CA PHE A 101 -17.69 8.47 -4.81
C PHE A 101 -17.94 6.95 -4.80
N GLN A 102 -18.44 6.42 -3.68
CA GLN A 102 -18.70 4.99 -3.52
C GLN A 102 -19.96 4.55 -4.28
N GLU A 103 -20.91 5.45 -4.52
CA GLU A 103 -22.11 5.18 -5.34
C GLU A 103 -21.75 5.08 -6.83
N GLU A 104 -20.87 5.94 -7.33
CA GLU A 104 -20.37 5.91 -8.71
C GLU A 104 -19.61 4.62 -9.05
N LEU A 105 -18.89 4.05 -8.07
CA LEU A 105 -18.24 2.73 -8.20
C LEU A 105 -19.23 1.55 -8.28
N ARG A 106 -20.43 1.69 -7.72
CA ARG A 106 -21.48 0.64 -7.76
C ARG A 106 -22.24 0.66 -9.08
N GLU A 107 -22.24 1.79 -9.79
CA GLU A 107 -22.89 1.93 -11.09
C GLU A 107 -22.01 1.55 -12.28
N MET A 108 -20.71 1.26 -12.08
CA MET A 108 -19.86 0.73 -13.16
C MET A 108 -20.39 -0.65 -13.60
N PRO A 109 -20.93 -0.80 -14.83
CA PRO A 109 -21.33 -2.10 -15.32
C PRO A 109 -20.05 -2.90 -15.54
N THR A 110 -19.98 -4.07 -14.91
CA THR A 110 -19.14 -5.16 -15.41
C THR A 110 -19.52 -5.41 -16.87
N ALA A 111 -18.68 -4.95 -17.80
CA ALA A 111 -18.69 -5.38 -19.18
C ALA A 111 -17.94 -6.71 -19.32
#